data_AF-A0A1G9A420-F1
#
_entry.id   AF-A0A1G9A420-F1
#
_cell.length_a   1.000
_cell.length_b   1.000
_cell.length_c   1.000
_cell.angle_alpha   90.00
_cell.angle_beta   90.00
_cell.angle_gamma   90.00
#
_symmetry.space_group_name_H-M   'P 1'
#
loop_
_entity.id
_entity.type
_entity.pdbx_description
1 polymer ?
#
loop_
_entity_poly.entity_id
_entity_poly.type
_entity_poly.pdbx_seq_one_letter_code
_entity_poly.pdbx_strand_id
1 'polypeptide(L)'
;MSERTLRTAGRPVEVSKADKVLFPAEGFTKGDIAEYYREVGHTVVRYTRERPLAAERYPDGITGQRIFQQNVSEHAPDWIRRFSAPKKEGGVTVHVVCDEPATLVYLSDQACLTPHVWLSRVDALDFPDRLIFDLDPEGNDLETLREAARSTRDLLDELTLPSFVMTTGSRGFHVLAPLRRHENFDEVRDFAGQVAAVLAERKPETLTVQQRKEKRGNRVFVDYLRNAYGQTTVAPYSVRARPGAPVATPLGWDELPEVTPWDFTVRDIPTRLRDHGDPWSDLGNRAHSLSRARNLLEHLRTA
;
A
#
# COMPACT_ATOMS: atom_id res chain seq x y z
N MET A 1 -7.91 -18.27 27.94
CA MET A 1 -7.91 -17.23 26.89
C MET A 1 -8.22 -17.95 25.59
N SER A 2 -9.06 -17.41 24.70
CA SER A 2 -9.36 -18.14 23.46
C SER A 2 -8.13 -18.24 22.58
N GLU A 3 -7.84 -19.44 22.10
CA GLU A 3 -6.72 -19.76 21.23
C GLU A 3 -7.26 -20.45 19.99
N ARG A 4 -6.75 -20.07 18.82
CA ARG A 4 -7.13 -20.66 17.54
C ARG A 4 -5.87 -20.95 16.75
N THR A 5 -5.69 -22.20 16.32
CA THR A 5 -4.60 -22.56 15.41
C THR A 5 -5.11 -22.50 13.97
N LEU A 6 -4.47 -21.67 13.15
CA LEU A 6 -4.72 -21.58 11.71
C LEU A 6 -3.60 -22.27 10.96
N ARG A 7 -3.95 -23.08 9.95
CA ARG A 7 -2.97 -23.71 9.05
C ARG A 7 -2.94 -22.99 7.71
N THR A 8 -1.76 -22.56 7.29
CA THR A 8 -1.53 -21.96 5.98
C THR A 8 -0.06 -22.12 5.56
N ALA A 9 0.21 -22.23 4.26
CA ALA A 9 1.55 -22.52 3.73
C ALA A 9 2.23 -23.73 4.39
N GLY A 10 1.46 -24.76 4.77
CA GLY A 10 1.96 -25.96 5.47
C GLY A 10 2.33 -25.75 6.94
N ARG A 11 2.15 -24.53 7.49
CA ARG A 11 2.54 -24.17 8.86
C ARG A 11 1.31 -23.95 9.75
N PRO A 12 1.25 -24.55 10.95
CA PRO A 12 0.30 -24.13 11.99
C PRO A 12 0.80 -22.84 12.64
N VAL A 13 -0.09 -21.85 12.78
CA VAL A 13 0.16 -20.59 13.47
C VAL A 13 -0.91 -20.41 14.53
N GLU A 14 -0.48 -20.22 15.77
CA GLU A 14 -1.37 -19.97 16.91
C GLU A 14 -1.77 -18.49 16.96
N VAL A 15 -3.07 -18.25 17.11
CA VAL A 15 -3.64 -16.92 17.35
C VAL A 15 -4.17 -16.92 18.78
N SER A 16 -3.41 -16.26 19.66
CA SER A 16 -3.77 -16.06 21.07
C SER A 16 -4.94 -15.10 21.19
N LYS A 17 -5.71 -15.09 22.30
CA LYS A 17 -6.83 -14.13 22.52
C LYS A 17 -7.72 -13.95 21.27
N ALA A 18 -8.07 -15.04 20.58
CA ALA A 18 -8.68 -14.99 19.26
C ALA A 18 -10.00 -14.21 19.25
N ASP A 19 -10.80 -14.31 20.32
CA ASP A 19 -12.09 -13.61 20.42
C ASP A 19 -11.95 -12.12 20.81
N LYS A 20 -10.73 -11.59 20.94
CA LYS A 20 -10.53 -10.18 21.26
C LYS A 20 -11.09 -9.33 20.12
N VAL A 21 -12.13 -8.55 20.41
CA VAL A 21 -12.73 -7.61 19.46
C VAL A 21 -11.72 -6.51 19.12
N LEU A 22 -11.42 -6.37 17.83
CA LEU A 22 -10.56 -5.31 17.30
C LEU A 22 -11.37 -4.20 16.62
N PHE A 23 -12.56 -4.52 16.11
CA PHE A 23 -13.49 -3.58 15.48
C PHE A 23 -14.83 -3.60 16.24
N PRO A 24 -15.03 -2.67 17.20
CA PRO A 24 -16.20 -2.73 18.09
C PRO A 24 -17.56 -2.60 17.42
N ALA A 25 -17.66 -1.82 16.34
CA ALA A 25 -18.93 -1.57 15.65
C ALA A 25 -19.40 -2.81 14.87
N GLU A 26 -18.48 -3.54 14.24
CA GLU A 26 -18.78 -4.72 13.42
C GLU A 26 -18.64 -6.03 14.19
N GLY A 27 -17.99 -5.98 15.36
CA GLY A 27 -17.69 -7.15 16.19
C GLY A 27 -16.51 -7.99 15.69
N PHE A 28 -15.75 -7.54 14.69
CA PHE A 28 -14.63 -8.35 14.18
C PHE A 28 -13.56 -8.54 15.25
N THR A 29 -13.18 -9.80 15.43
CA THR A 29 -12.19 -10.26 16.40
C THR A 29 -10.80 -10.39 15.77
N LYS A 30 -9.77 -10.57 16.61
CA LYS A 30 -8.41 -10.87 16.13
C LYS A 30 -8.38 -12.17 15.32
N GLY A 31 -9.18 -13.16 15.72
CA GLY A 31 -9.36 -14.41 14.99
C GLY A 31 -9.93 -14.20 13.59
N ASP A 32 -10.90 -13.29 13.43
CA ASP A 32 -11.49 -12.97 12.12
C ASP A 32 -10.48 -12.30 11.19
N ILE A 33 -9.67 -11.37 11.70
CA ILE A 33 -8.61 -10.73 10.92
C ILE A 33 -7.53 -11.73 10.51
N ALA A 34 -7.15 -12.64 11.42
CA ALA A 34 -6.21 -13.70 11.11
C ALA A 34 -6.77 -14.67 10.06
N GLU A 35 -8.06 -14.99 10.13
CA GLU A 35 -8.77 -15.84 9.17
C GLU A 35 -8.85 -15.16 7.78
N TYR A 36 -9.14 -13.86 7.74
CA TYR A 36 -9.10 -13.07 6.52
C TYR A 36 -7.73 -13.19 5.82
N TYR A 37 -6.64 -12.91 6.55
CA TYR A 37 -5.29 -13.02 5.99
C TYR A 37 -4.89 -14.47 5.67
N ARG A 38 -5.44 -15.47 6.37
CA ARG A 38 -5.27 -16.89 6.00
C ARG A 38 -5.87 -17.18 4.63
N GLU A 39 -7.07 -16.67 4.36
CA GLU A 39 -7.81 -16.91 3.11
C GLU A 39 -7.21 -16.16 1.92
N VAL A 40 -6.91 -14.86 2.08
CA VAL A 40 -6.39 -14.02 0.98
C VAL A 40 -4.86 -14.00 0.89
N GLY A 41 -4.17 -14.64 1.83
CA GLY A 41 -2.73 -14.47 2.07
C GLY A 41 -1.84 -14.81 0.88
N HIS A 42 -2.23 -15.78 0.04
CA HIS A 42 -1.49 -16.10 -1.17
C HIS A 42 -1.48 -14.94 -2.18
N THR A 43 -2.58 -14.19 -2.27
CA THR A 43 -2.68 -13.00 -3.12
C THR A 43 -1.93 -11.83 -2.49
N VAL A 44 -2.11 -11.57 -1.19
CA VAL A 44 -1.39 -10.50 -0.45
C VAL A 44 0.13 -10.66 -0.59
N VAL A 45 0.64 -11.90 -0.48
CA VAL A 45 2.08 -12.19 -0.57
C VAL A 45 2.70 -11.80 -1.90
N ARG A 46 1.94 -11.77 -3.01
CA ARG A 46 2.47 -11.25 -4.30
C ARG A 46 2.94 -9.80 -4.17
N TYR A 47 2.35 -9.05 -3.24
CA TYR A 47 2.63 -7.63 -3.04
C TYR A 47 3.58 -7.34 -1.88
N THR A 48 3.74 -8.28 -0.93
CA THR A 48 4.62 -8.13 0.24
C THR A 48 5.94 -8.87 0.15
N ARG A 49 6.02 -9.89 -0.73
CA ARG A 49 7.21 -10.73 -0.90
C ARG A 49 8.45 -9.88 -1.16
N GLU A 50 9.53 -10.26 -0.49
CA GLU A 50 10.86 -9.65 -0.55
C GLU A 50 10.91 -8.18 -0.13
N ARG A 51 9.85 -7.64 0.47
CA ARG A 51 9.81 -6.25 0.92
C ARG A 51 9.95 -6.19 2.44
N PRO A 52 10.87 -5.37 2.95
CA PRO A 52 10.80 -4.95 4.34
C PRO A 52 9.43 -4.32 4.62
N LEU A 53 8.84 -4.61 5.78
CA LEU A 53 7.56 -4.03 6.17
C LEU A 53 7.61 -3.37 7.54
N ALA A 54 6.65 -2.47 7.75
CA ALA A 54 6.25 -1.96 9.05
C ALA A 54 4.85 -2.50 9.38
N ALA A 55 4.65 -2.91 10.63
CA ALA A 55 3.38 -3.41 11.13
C ALA A 55 2.63 -2.28 11.84
N GLU A 56 1.44 -1.93 11.34
CA GLU A 56 0.52 -1.04 12.04
C GLU A 56 -0.40 -1.85 12.95
N ARG A 57 -0.12 -1.79 14.25
CA ARG A 57 -0.70 -2.65 15.28
C ARG A 57 -1.69 -1.90 16.16
N TYR A 58 -2.74 -2.61 16.54
CA TYR A 58 -3.80 -2.16 17.44
C TYR A 58 -4.06 -3.22 18.51
N PRO A 59 -3.17 -3.33 19.51
CA PRO A 59 -3.26 -4.39 20.51
C PRO A 59 -4.63 -4.45 21.19
N ASP A 60 -5.27 -3.30 21.41
CA ASP A 60 -6.57 -3.12 22.06
C ASP A 60 -7.71 -2.72 21.09
N GLY A 61 -7.55 -3.00 19.80
CA GLY A 61 -8.52 -2.65 18.77
C GLY A 61 -8.41 -1.21 18.29
N ILE A 62 -9.22 -0.85 17.27
CA ILE A 62 -9.07 0.41 16.53
C ILE A 62 -9.35 1.68 17.37
N THR A 63 -10.01 1.54 18.52
CA THR A 63 -10.26 2.62 19.48
C THR A 63 -9.15 2.76 20.53
N GLY A 64 -8.21 1.82 20.55
CA GLY A 64 -7.10 1.78 21.49
C GLY A 64 -5.81 2.40 20.94
N GLN A 65 -4.68 2.03 21.53
CA GLN A 65 -3.37 2.53 21.11
C GLN A 65 -2.99 2.01 19.71
N ARG A 66 -2.56 2.94 18.85
CA ARG A 66 -1.89 2.66 17.59
C ARG A 66 -0.39 2.55 17.80
N ILE A 67 0.21 1.45 17.33
CA ILE A 67 1.66 1.24 17.33
C ILE A 67 2.13 1.03 15.90
N PHE A 68 3.05 1.86 15.42
CA PHE A 68 3.68 1.70 14.11
C PHE A 68 5.06 1.07 14.30
N GLN A 69 5.15 -0.25 14.12
CA GLN A 69 6.35 -1.02 14.44
C GLN A 69 7.16 -1.34 13.18
N GLN A 70 8.35 -0.77 13.08
CA GLN A 70 9.32 -1.12 12.03
C GLN A 70 10.29 -2.22 12.48
N ASN A 71 10.79 -2.13 13.72
CA ASN A 71 11.74 -3.09 14.26
C ASN A 71 11.00 -4.33 14.77
N VAL A 72 11.31 -5.51 14.22
CA VAL A 72 10.73 -6.80 14.63
C VAL A 72 11.08 -7.10 16.09
N SER A 73 10.18 -7.77 16.79
CA SER A 73 10.41 -8.24 18.16
C SER A 73 11.53 -9.29 18.18
N GLU A 74 12.41 -9.23 19.19
CA GLU A 74 13.41 -10.27 19.45
C GLU A 74 12.77 -11.63 19.75
N HIS A 75 11.53 -11.62 20.28
CA HIS A 75 10.75 -12.82 20.57
C HIS A 75 9.94 -13.34 19.37
N ALA A 76 10.11 -12.77 18.17
CA ALA A 76 9.46 -13.33 16.98
C ALA A 76 9.97 -14.76 16.72
N PRO A 77 9.11 -15.70 16.27
CA PRO A 77 9.55 -17.05 15.93
C PRO A 77 10.68 -17.07 14.89
N ASP A 78 11.56 -18.07 14.95
CA ASP A 78 12.73 -18.17 14.08
C ASP A 78 12.39 -18.28 12.58
N TRP A 79 11.20 -18.78 12.26
CA TRP A 79 10.73 -18.89 10.88
C TRP A 79 10.25 -17.55 10.30
N ILE A 80 10.12 -16.50 11.11
CA ILE A 80 9.82 -15.15 10.61
C ILE A 80 11.09 -14.59 9.96
N ARG A 81 11.08 -14.44 8.64
CA ARG A 81 12.19 -13.82 7.90
C ARG A 81 12.39 -12.38 8.36
N ARG A 82 13.65 -12.04 8.63
CA ARG A 82 14.10 -10.71 9.08
C ARG A 82 15.06 -10.12 8.06
N PHE A 83 15.05 -8.79 7.93
CA PHE A 83 16.02 -8.06 7.11
C PHE A 83 16.51 -6.81 7.83
N SER A 84 17.84 -6.68 7.96
CA SER A 84 18.49 -5.54 8.61
C SER A 84 18.69 -4.42 7.60
N ALA A 85 17.77 -3.45 7.56
CA ALA A 85 17.85 -2.30 6.68
C ALA A 85 18.77 -1.21 7.28
N PRO A 86 19.79 -0.72 6.56
CA PRO A 86 20.61 0.40 7.01
C PRO A 86 19.78 1.68 7.19
N LYS A 87 20.12 2.45 8.22
CA LYS A 87 19.58 3.82 8.40
C LYS A 87 20.54 4.84 7.82
N LYS A 88 20.01 5.95 7.29
CA LYS A 88 20.82 7.06 6.76
C LYS A 88 21.76 7.67 7.81
N GLU A 89 21.33 7.71 9.07
CA GLU A 89 22.09 8.28 10.20
C GLU A 89 23.01 7.26 10.89
N GLY A 90 23.13 6.04 10.36
CA GLY A 90 23.89 4.95 10.96
C GLY A 90 23.04 3.96 11.76
N GLY A 91 23.56 2.74 11.91
CA GLY A 91 22.84 1.61 12.51
C GLY A 91 21.83 0.96 11.55
N VAL A 92 21.00 0.07 12.09
CA VAL A 92 20.02 -0.71 11.32
C VAL A 92 18.65 -0.71 11.97
N THR A 93 17.61 -0.94 11.16
CA THR A 93 16.29 -1.39 11.62
C THR A 93 16.10 -2.82 11.13
N VAL A 94 15.68 -3.73 11.99
CA VAL A 94 15.40 -5.12 11.59
C VAL A 94 13.93 -5.25 11.26
N HIS A 95 13.59 -5.36 9.98
CA HIS A 95 12.22 -5.48 9.51
C HIS A 95 11.78 -6.94 9.38
N VAL A 96 10.47 -7.18 9.48
CA VAL A 96 9.86 -8.42 8.95
C VAL A 96 9.88 -8.36 7.42
N VAL A 97 10.09 -9.50 6.78
CA VAL A 97 9.84 -9.71 5.34
C VAL A 97 8.76 -10.77 5.20
N CYS A 98 7.66 -10.42 4.54
CA CYS A 98 6.48 -11.29 4.46
C CYS A 98 6.42 -12.02 3.12
N ASP A 99 7.00 -13.23 3.08
CA ASP A 99 7.10 -14.06 1.87
C ASP A 99 6.08 -15.21 1.80
N GLU A 100 5.38 -15.48 2.91
CA GLU A 100 4.40 -16.55 2.99
C GLU A 100 3.14 -16.12 3.78
N PRO A 101 1.96 -16.70 3.46
CA PRO A 101 0.71 -16.40 4.17
C PRO A 101 0.79 -16.60 5.69
N ALA A 102 1.61 -17.55 6.17
CA ALA A 102 1.79 -17.80 7.59
C ALA A 102 2.35 -16.56 8.32
N THR A 103 3.21 -15.78 7.67
CA THR A 103 3.72 -14.53 8.23
C THR A 103 2.60 -13.50 8.43
N LEU A 104 1.62 -13.42 7.53
CA LEU A 104 0.47 -12.52 7.70
C LEU A 104 -0.38 -12.93 8.89
N VAL A 105 -0.67 -14.22 9.03
CA VAL A 105 -1.42 -14.76 10.19
C VAL A 105 -0.69 -14.47 11.50
N TYR A 106 0.63 -14.65 11.53
CA TYR A 106 1.45 -14.27 12.69
C TYR A 106 1.36 -12.77 12.98
N LEU A 107 1.49 -11.91 11.97
CA LEU A 107 1.35 -10.46 12.14
C LEU A 107 -0.04 -10.12 12.71
N SER A 108 -1.11 -10.78 12.27
CA SER A 108 -2.46 -10.63 12.83
C SER A 108 -2.54 -11.04 14.30
N ASP A 109 -1.88 -12.15 14.70
CA ASP A 109 -1.79 -12.53 16.12
C ASP A 109 -1.08 -11.44 16.94
N GLN A 110 -0.07 -10.78 16.36
CA GLN A 110 0.58 -9.61 16.96
C GLN A 110 -0.29 -8.34 16.90
N ALA A 111 -1.57 -8.45 16.55
CA ALA A 111 -2.53 -7.38 16.39
C ALA A 111 -2.17 -6.36 15.29
N CYS A 112 -1.38 -6.77 14.30
CA CYS A 112 -1.17 -5.98 13.07
C CYS A 112 -2.44 -6.04 12.23
N LEU A 113 -3.03 -4.87 11.98
CA LEU A 113 -4.14 -4.73 11.04
C LEU A 113 -3.62 -4.40 9.64
N THR A 114 -2.66 -3.47 9.55
CA THR A 114 -2.14 -2.98 8.27
C THR A 114 -0.64 -3.25 8.12
N PRO A 115 -0.23 -4.21 7.27
CA PRO A 115 1.13 -4.27 6.76
C PRO A 115 1.42 -3.08 5.82
N HIS A 116 2.50 -2.35 6.08
CA HIS A 116 3.01 -1.30 5.19
C HIS A 116 4.36 -1.73 4.62
N VAL A 117 4.48 -1.80 3.31
CA VAL A 117 5.66 -2.34 2.61
C VAL A 117 6.49 -1.26 1.96
N TRP A 118 7.80 -1.49 1.88
CA TRP A 118 8.71 -0.66 1.11
C TRP A 118 8.41 -0.75 -0.40
N LEU A 119 8.79 0.29 -1.13
CA LEU A 119 8.71 0.35 -2.60
C LEU A 119 9.84 -0.42 -3.30
N SER A 120 10.85 -0.84 -2.56
CA SER A 120 11.97 -1.67 -3.02
C SER A 120 11.96 -3.04 -2.34
N ARG A 121 12.84 -3.92 -2.80
CA ARG A 121 13.02 -5.27 -2.28
C ARG A 121 14.38 -5.42 -1.62
N VAL A 122 14.51 -6.43 -0.78
CA VAL A 122 15.72 -6.73 0.00
C VAL A 122 16.96 -7.01 -0.85
N ASP A 123 16.80 -7.43 -2.11
CA ASP A 123 17.91 -7.69 -3.04
C ASP A 123 18.46 -6.43 -3.72
N ALA A 124 17.68 -5.34 -3.77
CA ALA A 124 18.04 -4.08 -4.38
C ALA A 124 17.36 -2.92 -3.64
N LEU A 125 17.77 -2.69 -2.39
CA LEU A 125 17.04 -1.83 -1.45
C LEU A 125 16.95 -0.37 -1.89
N ASP A 126 17.97 0.15 -2.58
CA ASP A 126 18.03 1.54 -3.06
C ASP A 126 17.30 1.78 -4.40
N PHE A 127 16.89 0.70 -5.07
CA PHE A 127 16.32 0.70 -6.42
C PHE A 127 14.86 0.21 -6.36
N PRO A 128 13.88 1.12 -6.21
CA PRO A 128 12.48 0.73 -6.13
C PRO A 128 11.98 0.05 -7.42
N ASP A 129 11.09 -0.92 -7.26
CA ASP A 129 10.32 -1.52 -8.37
C ASP A 129 8.90 -0.93 -8.48
N ARG A 130 8.63 0.15 -7.74
CA ARG A 130 7.33 0.83 -7.70
C ARG A 130 7.52 2.34 -7.64
N LEU A 131 6.85 3.04 -8.53
CA LEU A 131 6.53 4.46 -8.46
C LEU A 131 5.09 4.61 -7.96
N ILE A 132 4.83 5.41 -6.93
CA ILE A 132 3.48 5.63 -6.38
C ILE A 132 3.13 7.11 -6.31
N PHE A 133 1.89 7.43 -6.65
CA PHE A 133 1.21 8.69 -6.33
C PHE A 133 0.09 8.39 -5.32
N ASP A 134 0.20 8.97 -4.12
CA ASP A 134 -0.80 8.87 -3.05
C ASP A 134 -1.76 10.07 -3.16
N LEU A 135 -3.00 9.80 -3.55
CA LEU A 135 -4.01 10.82 -3.85
C LEU A 135 -5.02 10.84 -2.71
N ASP A 136 -4.92 11.83 -1.82
CA ASP A 136 -5.81 12.00 -0.66
C ASP A 136 -6.42 13.42 -0.70
N PRO A 137 -7.76 13.54 -0.64
CA PRO A 137 -8.40 14.85 -0.56
C PRO A 137 -8.33 15.42 0.87
N GLU A 138 -8.29 16.74 1.02
CA GLU A 138 -8.53 17.37 2.33
C GLU A 138 -10.04 17.41 2.69
N GLY A 139 -10.92 17.25 1.69
CA GLY A 139 -12.37 17.16 1.83
C GLY A 139 -12.94 15.80 1.36
N ASN A 140 -14.25 15.76 1.11
CA ASN A 140 -14.96 14.53 0.71
C ASN A 140 -15.44 14.56 -0.75
N ASP A 141 -14.85 15.39 -1.61
CA ASP A 141 -15.21 15.44 -3.03
C ASP A 141 -14.60 14.25 -3.77
N LEU A 142 -15.42 13.20 -3.91
CA LEU A 142 -15.06 11.96 -4.59
C LEU A 142 -14.83 12.16 -6.09
N GLU A 143 -15.53 13.08 -6.74
CA GLU A 143 -15.37 13.27 -8.18
C GLU A 143 -14.04 13.93 -8.49
N THR A 144 -13.66 14.97 -7.72
CA THR A 144 -12.33 15.57 -7.82
C THR A 144 -11.22 14.53 -7.55
N LEU A 145 -11.41 13.64 -6.57
CA LEU A 145 -10.46 12.57 -6.29
C LEU A 145 -10.36 11.55 -7.45
N ARG A 146 -11.48 11.14 -8.04
CA ARG A 146 -11.51 10.25 -9.22
C ARG A 146 -10.91 10.92 -10.45
N GLU A 147 -11.15 12.21 -10.65
CA GLU A 147 -10.49 13.00 -11.70
C GLU A 147 -8.97 13.07 -11.48
N ALA A 148 -8.51 13.22 -10.24
CA ALA A 148 -7.07 13.20 -9.92
C ALA A 148 -6.43 11.87 -10.31
N ALA A 149 -7.07 10.74 -9.97
CA ALA A 149 -6.60 9.41 -10.32
C ALA A 149 -6.58 9.17 -11.84
N ARG A 150 -7.64 9.55 -12.55
CA ARG A 150 -7.71 9.47 -14.03
C ARG A 150 -6.67 10.36 -14.70
N SER A 151 -6.51 11.61 -14.25
CA SER A 151 -5.50 12.52 -14.80
C SER A 151 -4.09 11.98 -14.60
N THR A 152 -3.83 11.35 -13.44
CA THR A 152 -2.55 10.69 -13.17
C THR A 152 -2.32 9.52 -14.13
N ARG A 153 -3.32 8.67 -14.36
CA ARG A 153 -3.25 7.59 -15.37
C ARG A 153 -2.94 8.13 -16.75
N ASP A 154 -3.74 9.09 -17.21
CA ASP A 154 -3.69 9.58 -18.58
C ASP A 154 -2.32 10.23 -18.86
N LEU A 155 -1.75 10.97 -17.89
CA LEU A 155 -0.39 11.49 -18.02
C LEU A 155 0.66 10.36 -18.00
N LEU A 156 0.52 9.34 -17.16
CA LEU A 156 1.45 8.20 -17.19
C LEU A 156 1.38 7.43 -18.52
N ASP A 157 0.19 7.32 -19.11
CA ASP A 157 -0.02 6.72 -20.44
C ASP A 157 0.65 7.55 -21.55
N GLU A 158 0.56 8.89 -21.52
CA GLU A 158 1.32 9.80 -22.41
C GLU A 158 2.83 9.57 -22.28
N LEU A 159 3.31 9.29 -21.06
CA LEU A 159 4.71 8.98 -20.76
C LEU A 159 5.07 7.51 -21.04
N THR A 160 4.16 6.72 -21.60
CA THR A 160 4.31 5.29 -21.91
C THR A 160 4.64 4.42 -20.69
N LEU A 161 4.13 4.79 -19.52
CA LEU A 161 4.24 4.05 -18.27
C LEU A 161 2.88 3.42 -17.91
N PRO A 162 2.74 2.09 -18.03
CA PRO A 162 1.56 1.40 -17.53
C PRO A 162 1.35 1.70 -16.05
N SER A 163 0.11 2.02 -15.69
CA SER A 163 -0.26 2.35 -14.32
C SER A 163 -1.45 1.53 -13.84
N PHE A 164 -1.55 1.41 -12.52
CA PHE A 164 -2.52 0.61 -11.82
C PHE A 164 -3.13 1.43 -10.68
N VAL A 165 -4.39 1.19 -10.35
CA VAL A 165 -5.08 1.93 -9.27
C VAL A 165 -5.61 0.99 -8.19
N MET A 166 -5.58 1.47 -6.96
CA MET A 166 -6.18 0.77 -5.82
C MET A 166 -6.87 1.76 -4.88
N THR A 167 -7.95 1.33 -4.23
CA THR A 167 -8.46 2.03 -3.06
C THR A 167 -7.43 1.94 -1.94
N THR A 168 -7.29 2.99 -1.14
CA THR A 168 -6.48 2.90 0.08
C THR A 168 -7.21 2.13 1.18
N GLY A 169 -8.55 2.04 1.15
CA GLY A 169 -9.35 1.63 2.31
C GLY A 169 -9.45 2.74 3.37
N SER A 170 -9.08 3.99 3.02
CA SER A 170 -9.15 5.14 3.94
C SER A 170 -9.89 6.34 3.39
N ARG A 171 -9.27 7.09 2.47
CA ARG A 171 -9.81 8.37 1.97
C ARG A 171 -9.42 8.65 0.52
N GLY A 172 -8.37 7.97 0.05
CA GLY A 172 -7.73 8.23 -1.22
C GLY A 172 -7.55 7.00 -2.09
N PHE A 173 -6.94 7.23 -3.26
CA PHE A 173 -6.46 6.19 -4.15
C PHE A 173 -4.93 6.22 -4.20
N HIS A 174 -4.32 5.06 -4.42
CA HIS A 174 -2.95 5.01 -4.89
C HIS A 174 -2.95 4.71 -6.39
N VAL A 175 -2.18 5.49 -7.15
CA VAL A 175 -1.81 5.15 -8.53
C VAL A 175 -0.36 4.69 -8.54
N LEU A 176 -0.10 3.52 -9.12
CA LEU A 176 1.20 2.85 -9.08
C LEU A 176 1.67 2.51 -10.51
N ALA A 177 2.93 2.78 -10.81
CA ALA A 177 3.61 2.28 -12.01
C ALA A 177 4.77 1.33 -11.62
N PRO A 178 4.82 0.08 -12.13
CA PRO A 178 5.90 -0.85 -11.83
C PRO A 178 7.19 -0.51 -12.59
N LEU A 179 8.34 -0.64 -11.93
CA LEU A 179 9.65 -0.24 -12.45
C LEU A 179 10.62 -1.42 -12.59
N ARG A 180 11.58 -1.32 -13.51
CA ARG A 180 12.65 -2.32 -13.73
C ARG A 180 13.81 -2.26 -12.72
N ARG A 181 13.75 -1.39 -11.71
CA ARG A 181 14.80 -1.18 -10.69
C ARG A 181 16.14 -0.70 -11.27
N HIS A 182 16.11 0.17 -12.28
CA HIS A 182 17.32 0.78 -12.82
C HIS A 182 17.62 2.13 -12.14
N GLU A 183 16.58 2.86 -11.79
CA GLU A 183 16.66 4.17 -11.15
C GLU A 183 16.62 4.04 -9.63
N ASN A 184 17.43 4.84 -8.93
CA ASN A 184 17.40 4.88 -7.47
C ASN A 184 16.22 5.72 -6.94
N PHE A 185 16.01 5.71 -5.62
CA PHE A 185 14.90 6.45 -5.02
C PHE A 185 14.88 7.96 -5.30
N ASP A 186 16.04 8.63 -5.32
CA ASP A 186 16.07 10.09 -5.55
C ASP A 186 15.69 10.40 -7.00
N GLU A 187 16.21 9.61 -7.92
CA GLU A 187 15.87 9.61 -9.34
C GLU A 187 14.39 9.35 -9.64
N VAL A 188 13.77 8.40 -8.94
CA VAL A 188 12.33 8.10 -9.06
C VAL A 188 11.49 9.20 -8.43
N ARG A 189 11.91 9.75 -7.28
CA ARG A 189 11.22 10.86 -6.61
C ARG A 189 11.21 12.13 -7.44
N ASP A 190 12.34 12.46 -8.06
CA ASP A 190 12.48 13.65 -8.89
C ASP A 190 11.60 13.56 -10.12
N PHE A 191 11.57 12.38 -10.78
CA PHE A 191 10.63 12.12 -11.87
C PHE A 191 9.17 12.27 -11.41
N ALA A 192 8.81 11.64 -10.29
CA ALA A 192 7.47 11.72 -9.72
C ALA A 192 7.04 13.16 -9.40
N GLY A 193 7.95 13.97 -8.85
CA GLY A 193 7.72 15.38 -8.57
C GLY A 193 7.46 16.20 -9.84
N GLN A 194 8.17 15.92 -10.93
CA GLN A 194 7.93 16.58 -12.22
C GLN A 194 6.59 16.17 -12.83
N VAL A 195 6.21 14.89 -12.76
CA VAL A 195 4.87 14.42 -13.18
C VAL A 195 3.78 15.12 -12.37
N ALA A 196 3.93 15.18 -11.04
CA ALA A 196 2.99 15.86 -10.16
C ALA A 196 2.88 17.36 -10.46
N ALA A 197 4.00 18.02 -10.82
CA ALA A 197 3.99 19.42 -11.23
C ALA A 197 3.19 19.63 -12.52
N VAL A 198 3.40 18.81 -13.56
CA VAL A 198 2.62 18.87 -14.81
C VAL A 198 1.13 18.65 -14.55
N LEU A 199 0.76 17.71 -13.67
CA LEU A 199 -0.64 17.51 -13.27
C LEU A 199 -1.24 18.77 -12.63
N ALA A 200 -0.51 19.38 -11.68
CA ALA A 200 -0.95 20.61 -11.02
C ALA A 200 -1.01 21.81 -11.98
N GLU A 201 -0.15 21.88 -12.99
CA GLU A 201 -0.20 22.91 -14.04
C GLU A 201 -1.37 22.72 -14.99
N ARG A 202 -1.70 21.48 -15.37
CA ARG A 202 -2.84 21.16 -16.24
C ARG A 202 -4.19 21.33 -15.53
N LYS A 203 -4.22 21.16 -14.21
CA LYS A 203 -5.44 21.17 -13.38
C LYS A 203 -5.26 21.98 -12.08
N PRO A 204 -4.92 23.28 -12.15
CA PRO A 204 -4.53 24.08 -10.98
C PRO A 204 -5.66 24.32 -9.98
N GLU A 205 -6.91 24.20 -10.43
CA GLU A 205 -8.12 24.37 -9.63
C GLU A 205 -8.45 23.14 -8.76
N THR A 206 -7.98 21.95 -9.15
CA THR A 206 -8.32 20.69 -8.49
C THR A 206 -7.11 19.92 -7.96
N LEU A 207 -5.91 20.14 -8.51
CA LEU A 207 -4.67 19.44 -8.12
C LEU A 207 -3.61 20.40 -7.59
N THR A 208 -2.77 19.90 -6.68
CA THR A 208 -1.66 20.68 -6.13
C THR A 208 -0.47 19.82 -5.75
N VAL A 209 0.73 20.43 -5.71
CA VAL A 209 1.95 19.86 -5.15
C VAL A 209 2.35 20.51 -3.81
N GLN A 210 1.46 21.34 -3.24
CA GLN A 210 1.73 22.03 -1.97
C GLN A 210 1.72 21.05 -0.80
N GLN A 211 2.89 20.83 -0.19
CA GLN A 211 3.02 19.92 0.95
C GLN A 211 2.30 20.43 2.20
N ARG A 212 2.27 21.75 2.43
CA ARG A 212 1.57 22.33 3.59
C ARG A 212 0.06 22.30 3.36
N LYS A 213 -0.67 21.61 4.24
CA LYS A 213 -2.13 21.45 4.15
C LYS A 213 -2.88 22.77 3.97
N GLU A 214 -2.48 23.78 4.73
CA GLU A 214 -3.02 25.14 4.71
C GLU A 214 -3.02 25.78 3.30
N LYS A 215 -2.05 25.40 2.45
CA LYS A 215 -1.87 25.93 1.09
C LYS A 215 -2.59 25.12 0.02
N ARG A 216 -3.19 23.98 0.38
CA ARG A 216 -3.87 23.09 -0.58
C ARG A 216 -5.25 23.63 -0.93
N GLY A 217 -5.95 24.25 0.01
CA GLY A 217 -7.36 24.58 -0.16
C GLY A 217 -8.18 23.29 -0.32
N ASN A 218 -9.09 23.26 -1.30
CA ASN A 218 -9.90 22.08 -1.61
C ASN A 218 -9.24 21.13 -2.65
N ARG A 219 -8.00 21.40 -3.04
CA ARG A 219 -7.30 20.64 -4.08
C ARG A 219 -6.73 19.35 -3.53
N VAL A 220 -6.73 18.31 -4.37
CA VAL A 220 -6.06 17.04 -4.08
C VAL A 220 -4.55 17.24 -4.18
N PHE A 221 -3.85 16.90 -3.11
CA PHE A 221 -2.40 16.85 -3.14
C PHE A 221 -1.96 15.59 -3.90
N VAL A 222 -1.20 15.78 -4.97
CA VAL A 222 -0.57 14.68 -5.70
C VAL A 222 0.69 14.29 -4.93
N ASP A 223 0.54 13.44 -3.91
CA ASP A 223 1.64 13.09 -3.02
C ASP A 223 2.60 12.10 -3.69
N TYR A 224 3.73 12.63 -4.14
CA TYR A 224 4.85 11.87 -4.70
C TYR A 224 5.93 11.54 -3.66
N LEU A 225 5.77 11.95 -2.40
CA LEU A 225 6.82 11.86 -1.37
C LEU A 225 7.01 10.44 -0.84
N ARG A 226 6.07 9.54 -1.12
CA ARG A 226 6.21 8.10 -0.83
C ARG A 226 7.41 7.48 -1.54
N ASN A 227 7.85 8.05 -2.66
CA ASN A 227 8.96 7.56 -3.47
C ASN A 227 10.32 7.91 -2.83
N ALA A 228 10.59 7.43 -1.62
CA ALA A 228 11.87 7.65 -0.96
C ALA A 228 12.31 6.43 -0.17
N TYR A 229 13.63 6.31 0.03
CA TYR A 229 14.22 5.24 0.83
C TYR A 229 13.57 5.15 2.21
N GLY A 230 13.16 3.95 2.61
CA GLY A 230 12.53 3.68 3.90
C GLY A 230 11.08 4.12 4.05
N GLN A 231 10.51 4.80 3.06
CA GLN A 231 9.06 5.06 3.04
C GLN A 231 8.30 3.77 2.77
N THR A 232 7.12 3.67 3.38
CA THR A 232 6.23 2.54 3.24
C THR A 232 4.87 2.98 2.72
N THR A 233 4.22 2.08 1.99
CA THR A 233 2.82 2.24 1.58
C THR A 233 2.01 1.05 2.05
N VAL A 234 0.71 1.25 2.27
CA VAL A 234 -0.17 0.13 2.63
C VAL A 234 -0.08 -0.96 1.57
N ALA A 235 0.15 -2.20 1.99
CA ALA A 235 0.19 -3.30 1.03
C ALA A 235 -1.21 -3.56 0.45
N PRO A 236 -1.33 -3.85 -0.85
CA PRO A 236 -2.56 -4.37 -1.44
C PRO A 236 -3.18 -5.50 -0.61
N TYR A 237 -4.50 -5.45 -0.49
CA TYR A 237 -5.34 -6.33 0.34
C TYR A 237 -5.09 -6.24 1.85
N SER A 238 -4.49 -5.16 2.34
CA SER A 238 -4.36 -4.94 3.78
C SER A 238 -5.61 -4.32 4.39
N VAL A 239 -6.03 -4.83 5.54
CA VAL A 239 -7.08 -4.25 6.37
C VAL A 239 -6.63 -2.90 6.91
N ARG A 240 -7.54 -1.92 6.94
CA ARG A 240 -7.31 -0.60 7.52
C ARG A 240 -8.03 -0.50 8.86
N ALA A 241 -7.37 0.16 9.82
CA ALA A 241 -7.92 0.40 11.15
C ALA A 241 -8.99 1.50 11.16
N ARG A 242 -10.13 1.22 10.54
CA ARG A 242 -11.31 2.09 10.47
C ARG A 242 -12.59 1.27 10.69
N PRO A 243 -13.69 1.90 11.12
CA PRO A 243 -15.00 1.24 11.12
C PRO A 243 -15.28 0.60 9.76
N GLY A 244 -15.86 -0.59 9.78
CA GLY A 244 -16.13 -1.44 8.62
C GLY A 244 -15.02 -2.43 8.29
N ALA A 245 -13.84 -2.32 8.90
CA ALA A 245 -12.63 -3.05 8.49
C ALA A 245 -12.37 -2.97 6.96
N PRO A 246 -12.31 -1.75 6.38
CA PRO A 246 -12.10 -1.58 4.96
C PRO A 246 -10.70 -2.07 4.55
N VAL A 247 -10.56 -2.42 3.28
CA VAL A 247 -9.36 -3.04 2.72
C VAL A 247 -8.79 -2.16 1.60
N ALA A 248 -7.46 -2.02 1.59
CA ALA A 248 -6.74 -1.38 0.49
C ALA A 248 -6.77 -2.27 -0.76
N THR A 249 -7.63 -1.97 -1.74
CA THR A 249 -8.06 -2.97 -2.73
C THR A 249 -7.63 -2.59 -4.15
N PRO A 250 -6.80 -3.42 -4.81
CA PRO A 250 -6.55 -3.33 -6.25
C PRO A 250 -7.82 -3.33 -7.10
N LEU A 251 -7.84 -2.47 -8.13
CA LEU A 251 -8.96 -2.28 -9.03
C LEU A 251 -8.53 -2.36 -10.49
N GLY A 252 -9.46 -2.76 -11.35
CA GLY A 252 -9.46 -2.35 -12.75
C GLY A 252 -9.76 -0.86 -12.88
N TRP A 253 -9.21 -0.22 -13.91
CA TRP A 253 -9.44 1.21 -14.15
C TRP A 253 -10.90 1.55 -14.50
N ASP A 254 -11.62 0.57 -15.03
CA ASP A 254 -13.06 0.62 -15.34
C ASP A 254 -13.95 0.64 -14.09
N GLU A 255 -13.44 0.16 -12.95
CA GLU A 255 -14.18 0.17 -11.67
C GLU A 255 -14.13 1.55 -10.97
N LEU A 256 -13.12 2.37 -11.27
CA LEU A 256 -12.86 3.65 -10.59
C LEU A 256 -14.06 4.62 -10.53
N PRO A 257 -14.89 4.78 -11.58
CA PRO A 257 -16.03 5.70 -11.55
C PRO A 257 -17.10 5.35 -10.51
N GLU A 258 -17.21 4.07 -10.14
CA GLU A 258 -18.31 3.57 -9.30
C GLU A 258 -17.89 3.42 -7.83
N VAL A 259 -16.60 3.29 -7.54
CA VAL A 259 -16.11 2.96 -6.19
C VAL A 259 -15.72 4.17 -5.36
N THR A 260 -15.95 4.10 -4.05
CA THR A 260 -15.35 4.97 -3.04
C THR A 260 -14.07 4.34 -2.47
N PRO A 261 -13.18 5.15 -1.86
CA PRO A 261 -11.93 4.66 -1.29
C PRO A 261 -12.04 3.63 -0.15
N TRP A 262 -13.23 3.37 0.38
CA TRP A 262 -13.46 2.47 1.52
C TRP A 262 -14.58 1.44 1.27
N ASP A 263 -15.02 1.25 0.02
CA ASP A 263 -16.14 0.36 -0.32
C ASP A 263 -15.91 -1.11 0.03
N PHE A 264 -14.66 -1.58 -0.10
CA PHE A 264 -14.34 -2.99 0.08
C PHE A 264 -13.88 -3.27 1.51
N THR A 265 -14.40 -4.34 2.11
CA THR A 265 -14.10 -4.77 3.48
C THR A 265 -13.55 -6.18 3.53
N VAL A 266 -13.14 -6.62 4.73
CA VAL A 266 -12.74 -8.02 4.98
C VAL A 266 -13.81 -9.06 4.61
N ARG A 267 -15.09 -8.66 4.49
CA ARG A 267 -16.18 -9.56 4.07
C ARG A 267 -16.24 -9.76 2.55
N ASP A 268 -15.87 -8.74 1.79
CA ASP A 268 -16.11 -8.70 0.34
C ASP A 268 -14.96 -9.35 -0.44
N ILE A 269 -13.74 -9.10 0.00
CA ILE A 269 -12.52 -9.43 -0.75
C ILE A 269 -12.38 -10.93 -1.05
N PRO A 270 -12.65 -11.87 -0.12
CA PRO A 270 -12.46 -13.28 -0.44
C PRO A 270 -13.38 -13.78 -1.57
N THR A 271 -14.63 -13.32 -1.59
CA THR A 271 -15.57 -13.61 -2.69
C THR A 271 -15.15 -12.91 -3.98
N ARG A 272 -14.79 -11.62 -3.90
CA ARG A 272 -14.29 -10.86 -5.05
C ARG A 272 -13.10 -11.53 -5.74
N LEU A 273 -12.11 -11.99 -4.96
CA LEU A 273 -10.93 -12.68 -5.49
C LEU A 273 -11.27 -14.03 -6.12
N ARG A 274 -12.26 -14.76 -5.58
CA ARG A 274 -12.76 -16.01 -6.18
C ARG A 274 -13.45 -15.76 -7.51
N ASP A 275 -14.27 -14.72 -7.60
CA ASP A 275 -15.17 -14.50 -8.73
C ASP A 275 -14.49 -13.74 -9.88
N HIS A 276 -13.62 -12.77 -9.56
CA HIS A 276 -12.99 -11.87 -10.53
C HIS A 276 -11.47 -12.02 -10.64
N GLY A 277 -10.85 -12.74 -9.71
CA GLY A 277 -9.40 -12.83 -9.63
C GLY A 277 -8.76 -11.53 -9.12
N ASP A 278 -7.46 -11.41 -9.37
CA ASP A 278 -6.63 -10.29 -8.94
C ASP A 278 -6.39 -9.33 -10.14
N PRO A 279 -6.94 -8.10 -10.12
CA PRO A 279 -6.80 -7.13 -11.22
C PRO A 279 -5.35 -6.73 -11.51
N TRP A 280 -4.45 -6.90 -10.54
CA TRP A 280 -3.04 -6.55 -10.64
C TRP A 280 -2.14 -7.78 -10.92
N SER A 281 -2.73 -8.90 -11.34
CA SER A 281 -1.98 -10.15 -11.58
C SER A 281 -0.88 -10.04 -12.65
N ASP A 282 -0.94 -9.07 -13.56
CA ASP A 282 0.09 -8.82 -14.58
C ASP A 282 1.11 -7.73 -14.19
N LEU A 283 1.01 -7.12 -13.00
CA LEU A 283 1.81 -5.97 -12.58
C LEU A 283 3.32 -6.16 -12.77
N GLY A 284 3.84 -7.35 -12.44
CA GLY A 284 5.27 -7.66 -12.62
C GLY A 284 5.72 -7.70 -14.09
N ASN A 285 4.84 -8.09 -15.02
CA ASN A 285 5.13 -8.17 -16.45
C ASN A 285 5.09 -6.81 -17.14
N ARG A 286 4.52 -5.80 -16.48
CA ARG A 286 4.33 -4.44 -17.00
C ARG A 286 5.39 -3.47 -16.50
N ALA A 287 6.52 -3.95 -15.99
CA ALA A 287 7.59 -3.10 -15.48
C ALA A 287 8.39 -2.40 -16.60
N HIS A 288 8.55 -1.07 -16.48
CA HIS A 288 9.33 -0.23 -17.41
C HIS A 288 10.49 0.48 -16.70
N SER A 289 11.52 0.88 -17.45
CA SER A 289 12.51 1.86 -16.97
C SER A 289 11.99 3.27 -17.21
N LEU A 290 12.49 4.25 -16.45
CA LEU A 290 12.06 5.64 -16.57
C LEU A 290 12.74 6.38 -17.73
N SER A 291 13.76 5.81 -18.38
CA SER A 291 14.55 6.51 -19.41
C SER A 291 13.70 7.12 -20.54
N ARG A 292 12.76 6.35 -21.11
CA ARG A 292 11.86 6.86 -22.17
C ARG A 292 10.86 7.88 -21.62
N ALA A 293 10.28 7.58 -20.46
CA ALA A 293 9.29 8.44 -19.81
C ALA A 293 9.87 9.81 -19.44
N ARG A 294 11.12 9.87 -18.97
CA ARG A 294 11.85 11.10 -18.69
C ARG A 294 11.99 11.98 -19.93
N ASN A 295 12.41 11.40 -21.05
CA ASN A 295 12.55 12.14 -22.31
C ASN A 295 11.21 12.71 -22.77
N LEU A 296 10.13 11.92 -22.70
CA LEU A 296 8.78 12.39 -23.06
C LEU A 296 8.30 13.52 -22.12
N LEU A 297 8.56 13.39 -20.82
CA LEU A 297 8.20 14.39 -19.83
C LEU A 297 8.96 15.71 -20.05
N GLU A 298 10.24 15.65 -20.41
CA GLU A 298 11.02 16.85 -20.75
C GLU A 298 10.40 17.59 -21.94
N HIS A 299 10.05 16.87 -23.02
CA HIS A 299 9.39 17.46 -24.18
C HIS A 299 8.06 18.13 -23.82
N LEU A 300 7.23 17.48 -23.00
CA LEU A 300 5.95 18.03 -22.53
C LEU A 300 6.11 19.32 -21.71
N ARG A 301 7.24 19.51 -21.04
CA ARG A 301 7.52 20.70 -20.21
C ARG A 301 8.15 21.84 -20.99
N THR A 302 8.74 21.54 -22.15
CA THR A 302 9.40 22.54 -23.02
C THR A 302 8.56 22.99 -24.21
N ALA A 303 7.50 22.24 -24.53
CA ALA A 303 6.54 22.55 -25.60
C ALA A 303 5.47 23.54 -25.10
#